data_AF-D2U1A9-F1
#
_entry.id   AF-D2U1A9-F1
#
_cell.length_a   1.000
_cell.length_b   1.000
_cell.length_c   1.000
_cell.angle_alpha   90.00
_cell.angle_beta   90.00
_cell.angle_gamma   90.00
#
_symmetry.space_group_name_H-M   'P 1'
#
loop_
_entity.id
_entity.type
_entity.pdbx_description
1 polymer ?
#
loop_
_entity_poly.entity_id
_entity_poly.type
_entity_poly.pdbx_seq_one_letter_code
_entity_poly.pdbx_strand_id
1 'polypeptide(L)' 'MHVTKFAELIGKTPSAVKEMIENNKLPIIPLQDPNKPNSRVRERLIYIPEFNRGVREAYFNRPAEERDAWKKWFGL' A
#
# COMPACT_ATOMS: atom_id res chain seq x y z
N MET A 1 3.58 -6.11 7.32
CA MET A 1 4.92 -5.94 6.71
C MET A 1 5.54 -4.64 7.17
N HIS A 2 6.84 -4.60 7.46
CA HIS A 2 7.53 -3.37 7.88
C HIS A 2 7.61 -2.35 6.75
N VAL A 3 7.54 -1.07 7.10
CA VAL A 3 7.60 0.08 6.17
C VAL A 3 8.87 0.07 5.32
N THR A 4 10.01 -0.25 5.93
CA THR A 4 11.31 -0.31 5.24
C THR A 4 11.31 -1.38 4.16
N LYS A 5 10.82 -2.59 4.46
CA LYS A 5 10.76 -3.67 3.48
C LYS A 5 9.76 -3.37 2.36
N PHE A 6 8.62 -2.78 2.68
CA PHE A 6 7.67 -2.35 1.64
C PHE A 6 8.27 -1.28 0.73
N ALA A 7 8.97 -0.30 1.29
CA ALA A 7 9.63 0.76 0.53
C ALA A 7 10.63 0.17 -0.49
N GLU A 8 11.44 -0.80 -0.06
CA GLU A 8 12.35 -1.56 -0.92
C GLU A 8 11.59 -2.26 -2.07
N LEU A 9 10.51 -2.99 -1.77
CA LEU A 9 9.74 -3.74 -2.77
C LEU A 9 9.09 -2.86 -3.83
N ILE A 10 8.72 -1.62 -3.49
CA ILE A 10 8.09 -0.69 -4.44
C ILE A 10 9.08 0.34 -5.02
N GLY A 11 10.39 0.21 -4.72
CA GLY A 11 11.43 1.12 -5.21
C GLY A 11 11.29 2.56 -4.71
N LYS A 12 10.77 2.78 -3.50
CA LYS A 12 10.62 4.11 -2.88
C LYS A 12 11.52 4.26 -1.66
N THR A 13 11.81 5.50 -1.27
CA THR A 13 12.50 5.77 0.00
C THR A 13 11.57 5.49 1.18
N PRO A 14 12.10 5.05 2.35
CA PRO A 14 11.28 4.88 3.55
C PRO A 14 10.54 6.15 3.98
N SER A 15 11.11 7.34 3.71
CA SER A 15 10.46 8.62 4.00
C SER A 15 9.21 8.85 3.16
N ALA A 16 9.27 8.54 1.86
CA ALA A 16 8.10 8.67 0.98
C ALA A 16 6.96 7.72 1.41
N VAL A 17 7.30 6.51 1.86
CA VAL A 17 6.28 5.57 2.37
C VAL A 17 5.67 6.08 3.69
N LYS A 18 6.46 6.70 4.58
CA LYS A 18 5.91 7.33 5.79
C LYS A 18 4.93 8.45 5.46
N GLU A 19 5.27 9.30 4.50
CA GLU A 19 4.39 10.36 4.02
C GLU A 19 3.10 9.79 3.39
N MET A 20 3.19 8.68 2.65
CA MET A 20 2.00 7.98 2.14
C MET A 20 1.09 7.49 3.27
N ILE A 21 1.67 7.01 4.37
CA ILE A 21 0.90 6.59 5.54
C ILE A 21 0.21 7.78 6.21
N GLU A 22 0.93 8.89 6.40
CA GLU A 22 0.37 10.11 7.00
C GLU A 22 -0.77 10.69 6.16
N ASN A 23 -0.69 10.52 4.85
CA ASN A 23 -1.75 10.87 3.90
C ASN A 23 -2.84 9.79 3.74
N ASN A 24 -2.89 8.78 4.61
CA ASN A 24 -3.87 7.68 4.58
C ASN A 24 -3.94 6.88 3.26
N LYS A 25 -2.83 6.80 2.51
CA LYS A 25 -2.76 6.09 1.22
C LYS A 25 -2.48 4.59 1.36
N LEU A 26 -2.19 4.10 2.57
CA LEU A 26 -1.80 2.72 2.83
C LEU A 26 -2.58 2.12 3.99
N PRO A 27 -3.01 0.85 3.90
CA PRO A 27 -3.66 0.17 5.01
C PRO A 27 -2.62 -0.21 6.07
N ILE A 28 -2.79 0.34 7.27
CA ILE A 28 -1.84 0.19 8.38
C ILE A 28 -2.48 -0.48 9.59
N ILE A 29 -1.75 -1.42 10.17
CA ILE A 29 -1.98 -1.96 11.51
C ILE A 29 -0.98 -1.30 12.45
N PRO A 30 -1.43 -0.49 13.43
CA PRO A 30 -0.55 0.05 14.46
C PRO A 30 -0.19 -1.06 15.45
N LEU A 31 1.10 -1.29 15.64
CA LEU A 31 1.62 -2.13 16.71
C LEU A 31 2.04 -1.20 17.86
N GLN A 32 1.26 -1.24 18.93
CA GLN A 32 1.42 -0.37 20.09
C GLN A 32 1.29 -1.18 21.37
N ASP A 33 2.14 -0.86 22.35
CA ASP A 33 2.03 -1.38 23.72
C ASP A 33 0.69 -0.93 24.33
N PRO A 34 -0.21 -1.86 24.71
CA PRO A 34 -1.48 -1.54 25.33
C PRO A 34 -1.35 -0.72 26.62
N ASN A 35 -0.23 -0.88 27.34
CA ASN A 35 0.03 -0.16 28.59
C ASN A 35 0.60 1.24 28.36
N LYS A 36 0.93 1.60 27.11
CA LYS A 36 1.49 2.91 26.74
C LYS A 36 0.74 3.50 25.54
N PRO A 37 -0.56 3.84 25.69
CA PRO A 37 -1.40 4.37 24.63
C PRO A 37 -0.92 5.72 24.06
N ASN A 38 -0.08 6.46 24.79
CA ASN A 38 0.50 7.73 24.35
C ASN A 38 1.97 7.64 23.91
N SER A 39 2.52 6.43 23.74
CA SER A 39 3.89 6.26 23.25
C SER A 39 4.04 6.88 21.85
N ARG A 40 5.10 7.70 21.68
CA ARG A 40 5.55 8.22 20.38
C ARG A 40 6.13 7.11 19.48
N VAL A 41 6.70 6.07 20.08
CA VAL A 41 7.20 4.91 19.34
C VAL A 41 6.03 3.98 19.10
N ARG A 42 5.48 4.05 17.89
CA ARG A 42 4.48 3.12 17.37
C ARG A 42 5.05 2.50 16.12
N GLU A 43 5.12 1.18 16.09
CA GLU A 43 5.47 0.49 14.87
C GLU A 43 4.25 0.44 13.96
N ARG A 44 4.44 0.73 12.67
CA ARG A 44 3.37 0.71 11.67
C ARG A 44 3.64 -0.45 10.73
N LEU A 45 2.71 -1.39 10.68
CA LEU A 45 2.78 -2.52 9.77
C LEU A 45 1.80 -2.31 8.62
N ILE A 46 2.27 -2.49 7.39
CA ILE A 46 1.41 -2.47 6.20
C ILE A 46 0.68 -3.81 6.10
N TYR A 47 -0.64 -3.74 5.96
CA TYR A 47 -1.48 -4.92 5.81
C TYR A 47 -1.64 -5.29 4.34
N ILE A 48 -0.87 -6.30 3.92
CA ILE A 48 -0.71 -6.67 2.50
C ILE A 48 -1.97 -7.25 1.85
N PRO A 49 -2.78 -8.09 2.53
CA PRO A 49 -4.05 -8.54 1.96
C PRO A 49 -4.96 -7.40 1.53
N GLU A 50 -5.16 -6.40 2.39
CA GLU A 50 -5.99 -5.23 2.06
C GLU A 50 -5.38 -4.36 0.96
N PHE A 51 -4.06 -4.18 0.98
CA PHE A 51 -3.37 -3.46 -0.08
C PHE A 51 -3.61 -4.13 -1.44
N ASN A 52 -3.40 -5.45 -1.53
CA ASN A 52 -3.58 -6.21 -2.77
C ASN A 52 -5.06 -6.24 -3.21
N ARG A 53 -6.00 -6.36 -2.27
CA ARG A 53 -7.44 -6.27 -2.54
C ARG A 53 -7.78 -4.92 -3.19
N GLY A 54 -7.36 -3.81 -2.56
CA GLY A 54 -7.61 -2.46 -3.07
C GLY A 54 -6.98 -2.20 -4.44
N VAL A 55 -5.74 -2.67 -4.66
CA VAL A 55 -5.08 -2.55 -5.99
C VAL A 55 -5.84 -3.35 -7.05
N ARG A 56 -6.28 -4.57 -6.72
CA ARG A 56 -7.06 -5.41 -7.63
C ARG A 56 -8.40 -4.74 -7.98
N GLU A 57 -9.14 -4.28 -6.98
CA GLU A 57 -10.41 -3.57 -7.19
C GLU A 57 -10.21 -2.31 -8.05
N ALA A 58 -9.19 -1.51 -7.76
CA ALA A 58 -8.87 -0.32 -8.54
C ALA A 58 -8.53 -0.62 -10.01
N TYR A 59 -7.99 -1.81 -10.30
CA TYR A 59 -7.75 -2.26 -11.67
C TYR A 59 -9.05 -2.69 -12.37
N PHE A 60 -9.89 -3.47 -11.70
CA PHE A 60 -11.14 -4.01 -12.28
C PHE A 60 -12.30 -3.03 -12.32
N ASN A 61 -12.29 -1.97 -11.51
CA ASN A 61 -13.31 -0.91 -11.52
C ASN A 61 -13.20 0.02 -12.73
N ARG A 62 -12.17 -0.13 -13.56
CA ARG A 62 -12.03 0.63 -14.82
C ARG A 62 -12.79 -0.06 -15.95
N PRO A 63 -13.33 0.70 -16.92
CA PRO A 63 -13.92 0.12 -18.14
C PRO A 63 -12.97 -0.88 -18.80
N ALA A 64 -13.50 -1.99 -19.29
CA ALA A 64 -12.70 -3.06 -19.87
C ALA A 64 -11.90 -2.55 -21.09
N GLU A 65 -12.46 -1.62 -21.85
CA GLU A 65 -11.85 -0.99 -23.01
C GLU A 65 -10.56 -0.27 -22.64
N GLU A 66 -10.55 0.49 -21.53
CA GLU A 66 -9.37 1.19 -21.04
C GLU A 66 -8.38 0.23 -20.38
N ARG A 67 -8.89 -0.67 -19.55
CA ARG A 67 -8.09 -1.63 -18.78
C ARG A 67 -7.32 -2.59 -19.68
N ASP A 68 -7.92 -3.03 -20.78
CA ASP A 68 -7.38 -4.05 -21.68
C ASP A 68 -6.84 -3.45 -22.99
N ALA A 69 -6.89 -2.13 -23.20
CA ALA A 69 -6.39 -1.45 -24.40
C ALA A 69 -4.94 -1.83 -24.75
N TRP A 70 -4.11 -2.05 -23.73
CA TRP A 70 -2.70 -2.42 -23.88
C TRP A 70 -2.50 -3.79 -24.54
N LYS A 71 -3.49 -4.70 -24.50
CA LYS A 71 -3.41 -6.02 -25.16
C LYS A 71 -3.24 -5.89 -26.67
N LYS A 72 -3.88 -4.88 -27.27
CA LYS A 72 -3.76 -4.57 -28.71
C LYS A 72 -2.32 -4.30 -29.14
N TRP A 73 -1.51 -3.74 -28.24
CA TRP A 73 -0.10 -3.43 -28.52
C TRP A 73 0.76 -4.69 -28.62
N PHE A 74 0.28 -5.80 -28.03
CA PHE A 74 0.91 -7.12 -28.08
C PHE A 74 0.23 -8.09 -29.05
N GLY A 75 -0.81 -7.65 -29.79
CA GLY A 75 -1.57 -8.50 -30.70
C GLY A 75 -2.44 -9.56 -30.02
N LEU A 76 -2.87 -9.30 -28.78
CA LEU A 76 -3.76 -10.16 -27.96
C LEU A 76 -5.21 -9.65 -27.96
#